data_AF-A0A1B8FQH2-F1
#
_entry.id   AF-A0A1B8FQH2-F1
#
_cell.length_a   1.000
_cell.length_b   1.000
_cell.length_c   1.000
_cell.angle_alpha   90.00
_cell.angle_beta   90.00
_cell.angle_gamma   90.00
#
_symmetry.space_group_name_H-M   'P 1'
#
loop_
_entity.id
_entity.type
_entity.pdbx_description
1 polymer ?
#
loop_
_entity_poly.entity_id
_entity_poly.type
_entity_poly.pdbx_seq_one_letter_code
_entity_poly.pdbx_strand_id
1 'polypeptide(L)'
;MAFKINSPGGPVYQSRTDFGPLKYLRSIPQLVDFGLATRLEENDDWGIWPSQPDHYRAPEVILGNGWQMPADIWNLGGEEKEAFLDLAKGMLVWHPDARQTAGELAGHPFLQPKRTGA
;
A
#
# COMPACT_ATOMS: atom_id res chain seq x y z
N MET A 1 -2.65 9.26 -20.71
CA MET A 1 -2.09 10.20 -19.71
C MET A 1 -0.93 11.02 -20.27
N ALA A 2 -0.68 12.23 -19.74
CA ALA A 2 0.59 12.93 -19.94
C ALA A 2 1.70 12.30 -19.06
N PHE A 3 2.91 12.17 -19.58
CA PHE A 3 4.10 11.71 -18.86
C PHE A 3 5.33 12.51 -19.30
N LYS A 4 6.36 12.53 -18.45
CA LYS A 4 7.69 13.06 -18.78
C LYS A 4 8.76 12.00 -18.55
N ILE A 5 9.94 12.18 -19.14
CA ILE A 5 11.11 11.34 -18.86
C ILE A 5 11.98 12.04 -17.82
N ASN A 6 12.39 11.34 -16.76
CA ASN A 6 13.32 11.86 -15.76
C ASN A 6 14.78 11.80 -16.24
N SER A 7 15.71 12.42 -15.51
CA SER A 7 17.15 12.39 -15.86
C SER A 7 17.73 10.96 -15.99
N PRO A 8 17.29 9.97 -15.19
CA PRO A 8 17.63 8.55 -15.40
C PRO A 8 17.04 7.88 -16.66
N GLY A 9 16.18 8.53 -17.43
CA GLY A 9 15.52 7.94 -18.61
C GLY A 9 14.22 7.17 -18.32
N GLY A 10 13.78 7.12 -17.06
CA GLY A 10 12.53 6.48 -16.66
C GLY A 10 11.29 7.36 -16.87
N PRO A 11 10.12 6.77 -17.19
CA PRO A 11 8.87 7.50 -17.28
C PRO A 11 8.40 7.97 -15.91
N VAL A 12 7.95 9.23 -15.83
CA VAL A 12 7.28 9.83 -14.68
C VAL A 12 5.91 10.30 -15.13
N TYR A 13 4.89 9.67 -14.57
CA TYR A 13 3.49 9.98 -14.87
C TYR A 13 2.99 11.14 -14.00
N GLN A 14 2.12 11.97 -14.57
CA GLN A 14 1.41 12.99 -13.81
C GLN A 14 0.48 12.32 -12.78
N SER A 15 0.42 12.88 -11.56
CA SER A 15 -0.54 12.43 -10.54
C SER A 15 -1.97 12.55 -11.06
N ARG A 16 -2.80 11.54 -10.79
CA ARG A 16 -4.24 11.59 -11.04
C ARG A 16 -4.92 12.30 -9.88
N THR A 17 -5.59 13.40 -10.18
CA THR A 17 -6.46 14.11 -9.22
C THR A 17 -7.93 13.73 -9.38
N ASP A 18 -8.29 13.07 -10.48
CA ASP A 18 -9.65 12.57 -10.69
C ASP A 18 -9.80 11.19 -10.04
N PHE A 19 -10.34 11.21 -8.82
CA PHE A 19 -10.65 10.03 -8.04
C PHE A 19 -11.99 9.38 -8.45
N GLY A 20 -12.68 9.92 -9.45
CA GLY A 20 -14.07 9.58 -9.75
C GLY A 20 -15.06 10.15 -8.71
N PRO A 21 -16.37 9.95 -8.91
CA PRO A 21 -17.36 10.38 -7.92
C PRO A 21 -17.15 9.64 -6.60
N LEU A 22 -16.96 10.40 -5.52
CA LEU A 22 -16.82 9.86 -4.17
C LEU A 22 -18.09 9.09 -3.78
N LYS A 23 -18.02 7.76 -3.83
CA LYS A 23 -19.12 6.88 -3.39
C LYS A 23 -19.08 6.75 -1.88
N TYR A 24 -19.87 7.56 -1.16
CA TYR A 24 -20.27 7.42 0.26
C TYR A 24 -19.23 6.97 1.32
N LEU A 25 -17.93 6.94 1.00
CA LEU A 25 -16.86 6.78 1.96
C LEU A 25 -16.76 8.11 2.71
N ARG A 26 -17.05 8.08 4.02
CA ARG A 26 -16.86 9.25 4.90
C ARG A 26 -15.39 9.68 5.03
N SER A 27 -14.46 8.91 4.46
CA SER A 27 -13.01 9.17 4.50
C SER A 27 -12.30 8.56 3.29
N ILE A 28 -11.46 9.36 2.62
CA ILE A 28 -10.48 8.89 1.64
C ILE A 28 -9.19 8.58 2.41
N PRO A 29 -8.75 7.32 2.52
CA PRO A 29 -7.49 7.02 3.19
C PRO A 29 -6.32 7.57 2.36
N GLN A 30 -5.43 8.32 3.01
CA GLN A 30 -4.21 8.86 2.41
C GLN A 30 -3.02 8.44 3.27
N LEU A 31 -1.96 7.92 2.64
CA LEU A 31 -0.67 7.75 3.30
C LEU A 31 0.01 9.12 3.34
N VAL A 32 0.24 9.63 4.55
CA VAL A 32 0.73 11.00 4.77
C VAL A 32 2.11 11.06 5.40
N ASP A 33 2.57 9.97 6.00
CA ASP A 33 3.86 9.90 6.68
C ASP A 33 4.75 8.85 6.02
N PHE A 34 5.93 9.30 5.60
CA PHE A 34 6.98 8.48 4.99
C PHE A 34 8.31 8.65 5.73
N GLY A 35 8.31 9.21 6.95
CA GLY A 35 9.54 9.50 7.71
C GLY A 35 10.37 8.27 8.07
N LEU A 36 9.74 7.09 8.11
CA LEU A 36 10.38 5.80 8.37
C LEU A 36 10.42 4.88 7.13
N ALA A 37 9.93 5.38 5.98
CA ALA A 37 9.96 4.61 4.73
C ALA A 37 11.42 4.38 4.32
N THR A 38 11.79 3.11 4.13
CA THR A 38 13.16 2.71 3.81
C THR A 38 13.16 1.98 2.47
N ARG A 39 14.12 2.30 1.61
CA ARG A 39 14.37 1.55 0.39
C ARG A 39 15.21 0.33 0.74
N LEU A 40 14.71 -0.86 0.41
CA LEU A 40 15.47 -2.10 0.42
C LEU A 40 15.89 -2.38 -1.02
N GLU A 41 17.18 -2.53 -1.30
CA GLU A 41 17.67 -3.01 -2.60
C GLU A 41 17.38 -4.52 -2.75
N GLU A 42 17.53 -5.09 -3.95
CA GLU A 42 17.09 -6.47 -4.22
C GLU A 42 17.98 -7.56 -3.58
N ASN A 43 17.31 -8.61 -3.09
CA ASN A 43 17.73 -9.96 -2.69
C ASN A 43 18.54 -10.18 -1.39
N ASP A 44 19.22 -9.20 -0.80
CA ASP A 44 19.96 -9.43 0.46
C ASP A 44 19.94 -8.23 1.45
N ASP A 45 19.17 -7.18 1.16
CA ASP A 45 19.07 -6.03 2.05
C ASP A 45 18.03 -6.27 3.15
N TRP A 46 18.44 -6.11 4.40
CA TRP A 46 17.59 -6.26 5.58
C TRP A 46 17.54 -4.95 6.34
N GLY A 47 16.33 -4.51 6.68
CA GLY A 47 16.15 -3.43 7.63
C GLY A 47 16.57 -3.90 9.03
N ILE A 48 17.47 -3.18 9.69
CA ILE A 48 17.96 -3.51 11.03
C ILE A 48 17.31 -2.60 12.09
N TRP A 49 16.98 -1.36 11.71
CA TRP A 49 16.35 -0.40 12.61
C TRP A 49 14.84 -0.61 12.68
N PRO A 50 14.23 -0.47 13.87
CA PRO A 50 12.77 -0.57 13.99
C PRO A 50 12.10 0.60 13.26
N SER A 51 11.44 0.29 12.14
CA SER A 51 10.67 1.23 11.33
C SER A 51 9.19 1.31 11.73
N GLN A 52 8.71 0.34 12.53
CA GLN A 52 7.31 0.22 12.92
C GLN A 52 7.07 0.79 14.34
N PRO A 53 5.92 1.44 14.58
CA PRO A 53 5.50 1.84 15.94
C PRO A 53 5.35 0.63 16.85
N ASP A 54 5.64 0.79 18.14
CA ASP A 54 5.78 -0.30 19.12
C ASP A 54 4.64 -1.32 19.11
N HIS A 55 3.39 -0.86 19.01
CA HIS A 55 2.21 -1.73 19.03
C HIS A 55 1.98 -2.53 17.73
N TYR A 56 2.64 -2.17 16.64
CA TYR A 56 2.43 -2.74 15.30
C TYR A 56 3.67 -3.46 14.76
N ARG A 57 4.70 -3.63 15.60
CA ARG A 57 5.95 -4.31 15.21
C ARG A 57 5.71 -5.78 14.90
N ALA A 58 6.20 -6.21 13.75
CA ALA A 58 6.30 -7.61 13.39
C ALA A 58 7.29 -8.34 14.32
N PRO A 59 7.15 -9.65 14.56
CA PRO A 59 8.00 -10.39 15.47
C PRO A 59 9.47 -10.37 15.05
N GLU A 60 9.78 -10.39 13.75
CA GLU A 60 11.13 -10.25 13.23
C GLU A 60 11.77 -8.91 13.60
N VAL A 61 10.98 -7.85 13.71
CA VAL A 61 11.41 -6.52 14.17
C VAL A 61 11.64 -6.51 15.68
N ILE A 62 10.75 -7.14 16.45
CA ILE A 62 10.89 -7.26 17.92
C ILE A 62 12.13 -8.08 18.28
N LEU A 63 12.39 -9.16 17.54
CA LEU A 63 13.50 -10.07 17.78
C LEU A 63 14.85 -9.55 17.23
N GLY A 64 14.83 -8.48 16.43
CA GLY A 64 16.05 -7.93 15.83
C GLY A 64 16.67 -8.83 14.76
N ASN A 65 15.87 -9.70 14.12
CA ASN A 65 16.34 -10.67 13.13
C ASN A 65 16.57 -10.07 11.74
N GLY A 66 16.46 -8.74 11.62
CA GLY A 66 16.28 -8.07 10.34
C GLY A 66 14.85 -8.21 9.82
N TRP A 67 14.41 -7.27 9.00
CA TRP A 67 13.08 -7.29 8.38
C TRP A 67 13.13 -6.90 6.90
N GLN A 68 12.10 -7.32 6.18
CA GLN A 68 11.86 -7.02 4.76
C GLN A 68 10.40 -6.59 4.55
N MET A 69 9.98 -6.38 3.30
CA MET A 69 8.62 -5.92 2.95
C MET A 69 7.45 -6.68 3.64
N PRO A 70 7.53 -7.99 3.98
CA PRO A 70 6.45 -8.66 4.71
C PRO A 70 6.10 -8.04 6.07
N ALA A 71 7.04 -7.34 6.71
CA ALA A 71 6.81 -6.68 8.00
C ALA A 71 5.68 -5.64 7.92
N ASP A 72 5.56 -4.91 6.79
CA ASP A 72 4.56 -3.85 6.58
C ASP A 72 3.11 -4.37 6.59
N ILE A 73 2.92 -5.67 6.34
CA ILE A 73 1.60 -6.31 6.31
C ILE A 73 1.41 -7.35 7.42
N TRP A 74 2.34 -7.43 8.39
CA TRP A 74 2.31 -8.43 9.48
C TRP A 74 0.99 -8.44 10.26
N ASN A 75 0.41 -7.27 10.48
CA ASN A 75 -0.84 -7.12 11.25
C ASN A 75 -2.08 -7.64 10.50
N LEU A 76 -1.94 -8.09 9.25
CA LEU A 76 -2.99 -8.71 8.45
C LEU A 76 -2.76 -10.22 8.35
N GLY A 77 -3.79 -11.00 8.71
CA GLY A 77 -3.75 -12.46 8.69
C GLY A 77 -4.79 -13.08 7.76
N GLY A 78 -4.49 -14.27 7.23
CA GLY A 78 -5.45 -15.11 6.50
C GLY A 78 -6.17 -14.38 5.37
N GLU A 79 -7.50 -14.50 5.34
CA GLU A 79 -8.37 -13.91 4.31
C GLU A 79 -8.27 -12.37 4.23
N GLU A 80 -7.96 -11.70 5.34
CA GLU A 80 -7.84 -10.25 5.38
C GLU A 80 -6.57 -9.77 4.66
N LYS A 81 -5.47 -10.52 4.81
CA LYS A 81 -4.23 -10.29 4.05
C LYS A 81 -4.47 -10.47 2.56
N GLU A 82 -5.13 -11.56 2.16
CA GLU A 82 -5.42 -11.81 0.74
C GLU A 82 -6.32 -10.73 0.14
N ALA A 83 -7.36 -10.31 0.85
CA ALA A 83 -8.24 -9.23 0.42
C ALA A 83 -7.51 -7.87 0.34
N PHE A 84 -6.59 -7.60 1.26
CA PHE A 84 -5.75 -6.40 1.18
C PHE A 84 -4.80 -6.45 -0.03
N LEU A 85 -4.15 -7.58 -0.27
CA LEU A 85 -3.24 -7.75 -1.40
C LEU A 85 -3.98 -7.63 -2.74
N ASP A 86 -5.22 -8.12 -2.83
CA ASP A 86 -6.08 -7.93 -3.99
C ASP A 86 -6.39 -6.44 -4.23
N LEU A 87 -6.78 -5.72 -3.18
CA LEU A 87 -6.98 -4.26 -3.22
C LEU A 87 -5.71 -3.52 -3.67
N ALA A 88 -4.57 -3.84 -3.05
CA ALA A 88 -3.29 -3.18 -3.30
C ALA A 88 -2.80 -3.40 -4.72
N LYS A 89 -3.02 -4.58 -5.31
CA LYS A 89 -2.69 -4.86 -6.72
C LYS A 89 -3.42 -3.92 -7.67
N GLY A 90 -4.66 -3.53 -7.38
CA GLY A 90 -5.39 -2.52 -8.16
C GLY A 90 -4.85 -1.09 -8.03
N MET A 91 -4.28 -0.76 -6.86
CA MET A 91 -3.71 0.56 -6.55
C MET A 91 -2.28 0.73 -7.08
N LEU A 92 -1.43 -0.28 -6.93
CA LEU A 92 0.02 -0.22 -7.13
C LEU A 92 0.46 -0.64 -8.54
N VAL A 93 -0.38 -0.44 -9.54
CA VAL A 93 -0.01 -0.69 -10.94
C VAL A 93 0.81 0.49 -11.48
N TRP A 94 2.01 0.19 -12.00
CA TRP A 94 2.92 1.21 -12.55
C TRP A 94 2.30 1.97 -13.73
N HIS A 95 1.74 1.23 -14.70
CA HIS A 95 1.11 1.82 -15.89
C HIS A 95 -0.19 2.54 -15.50
N PRO A 96 -0.31 3.85 -15.71
CA PRO A 96 -1.44 4.63 -15.20
C PRO A 96 -2.78 4.19 -15.79
N ASP A 97 -2.82 3.80 -17.07
CA ASP A 97 -4.07 3.39 -17.73
C ASP A 97 -4.56 2.00 -17.28
N ALA A 98 -3.68 1.18 -16.69
CA ALA A 98 -4.04 -0.12 -16.13
C ALA A 98 -4.31 -0.06 -14.61
N ARG A 99 -3.99 1.06 -13.97
CA ARG A 99 -4.23 1.29 -12.53
C ARG A 99 -5.69 1.67 -12.32
N GLN A 100 -6.34 1.02 -11.36
CA GLN A 100 -7.72 1.35 -11.00
C GLN A 100 -7.77 2.71 -10.29
N THR A 101 -8.84 3.45 -10.52
CA THR A 101 -9.13 4.71 -9.83
C THR A 101 -9.64 4.45 -8.41
N ALA A 102 -9.56 5.45 -7.53
CA ALA A 102 -10.13 5.32 -6.19
C ALA A 102 -11.64 5.05 -6.21
N GLY A 103 -12.39 5.64 -7.15
CA GLY A 103 -13.83 5.41 -7.31
C GLY A 103 -14.18 3.99 -7.78
N GLU A 104 -13.32 3.35 -8.58
CA GLU A 104 -13.45 1.93 -8.94
C GLU A 104 -13.15 1.03 -7.74
N LEU A 105 -12.10 1.34 -6.98
CA LEU A 105 -11.69 0.58 -5.81
C LEU A 105 -12.57 0.79 -4.58
N ALA A 106 -13.34 1.88 -4.52
CA ALA A 106 -14.21 2.21 -3.39
C ALA A 106 -15.22 1.09 -3.05
N GLY A 107 -15.59 0.27 -4.05
CA GLY A 107 -16.48 -0.88 -3.88
C GLY A 107 -15.78 -2.19 -3.50
N HIS A 108 -14.46 -2.20 -3.33
CA HIS A 108 -13.70 -3.42 -3.10
C HIS A 108 -14.11 -4.08 -1.77
N PRO A 109 -14.26 -5.42 -1.70
CA PRO A 109 -14.72 -6.13 -0.50
C PRO A 109 -13.93 -5.80 0.76
N PHE A 110 -12.61 -5.63 0.64
CA PHE A 110 -11.74 -5.23 1.76
C PHE A 110 -12.18 -3.92 2.44
N LEU A 111 -12.70 -2.96 1.67
CA LEU A 111 -13.14 -1.66 2.19
C LEU A 111 -14.60 -1.68 2.67
N GLN A 112 -15.34 -2.77 2.42
CA GLN A 112 -16.74 -2.87 2.83
C GLN A 112 -16.84 -3.34 4.28
N PRO A 113 -17.85 -2.87 5.03
CA PRO A 113 -18.14 -3.40 6.36
C PRO A 113 -18.35 -4.92 6.28
N LYS A 114 -17.65 -5.67 7.13
CA LYS A 114 -17.93 -7.10 7.32
C LYS A 114 -19.36 -7.19 7.86
N ARG A 115 -20.22 -7.96 7.19
CA ARG A 115 -21.58 -8.23 7.70
C ARG A 115 -21.44 -9.07 8.96
N THR A 116 -21.54 -8.44 10.12
CA THR A 116 -21.77 -9.16 11.38
C THR A 116 -23.18 -9.71 11.31
N GLY A 117 -23.30 -11.03 11.18
CA GLY A 117 -24.58 -11.70 11.38
C GLY A 117 -25.06 -11.43 12.81
N ALA A 118 -26.27 -10.92 12.93
CA ALA A 118 -27.01 -10.86 14.19
C ALA A 118 -27.61 -12.24 14.51
#